data_AF-A0A1I8G0I9-F1
#
_entry.id   AF-A0A1I8G0I9-F1
#
_cell.length_a   1.000
_cell.length_b   1.000
_cell.length_c   1.000
_cell.angle_alpha   90.00
_cell.angle_beta   90.00
_cell.angle_gamma   90.00
#
_symmetry.space_group_name_H-M   'P 1'
#
loop_
_entity.id
_entity.type
_entity.pdbx_description
1 polymer ?
#
loop_
_entity_poly.entity_id
_entity_poly.type
_entity_poly.pdbx_seq_one_letter_code
_entity_poly.pdbx_strand_id
1 'polypeptide(L)'
;ATRALELLEQYQTQLNATEDAKLRAAIERVIRIFKSKLFNALVEIQEFYEVTLLDENKSLEQKAMETQRVADRWADGPQSANGPTRQQ
;
A
#
# COMPACT_ATOMS: atom_id res chain seq x y z
N ALA A 1 1.61 3.89 12.49
CA ALA A 1 2.31 4.27 11.24
C ALA A 1 2.72 5.75 11.24
N THR A 2 1.82 6.67 11.60
CA THR A 2 2.04 8.13 11.59
C THR A 2 3.32 8.53 12.33
N ARG A 3 3.52 8.02 13.56
CA ARG A 3 4.69 8.37 14.37
C ARG A 3 6.04 7.98 13.77
N ALA A 4 6.12 6.86 13.05
CA ALA A 4 7.36 6.41 12.42
C ALA A 4 7.74 7.29 11.22
N LEU A 5 6.74 7.71 10.44
CA LEU A 5 6.95 8.59 9.29
C LEU A 5 7.31 10.01 9.75
N GLU A 6 6.65 10.52 10.80
CA GLU A 6 6.97 11.81 11.43
C GLU A 6 8.42 11.87 11.90
N LEU A 7 8.94 10.82 12.54
CA LEU A 7 10.34 10.77 12.99
C LEU A 7 11.31 10.83 11.81
N LEU A 8 10.98 10.15 10.71
CA LEU A 8 11.81 10.14 9.51
C LEU A 8 11.80 11.50 8.80
N GLU A 9 10.64 12.15 8.74
CA GLU A 9 10.48 13.52 8.25
C GLU A 9 11.25 14.52 9.12
N GLN A 10 11.11 14.42 10.45
CA GLN A 10 11.83 15.26 11.40
C GLN A 10 13.35 15.12 11.22
N TYR A 11 13.85 13.88 11.12
CA TYR A 11 15.28 13.64 10.87
C TYR A 11 15.73 14.21 9.52
N GLN A 12 14.94 14.05 8.46
CA GLN A 12 15.21 14.63 7.14
C GLN A 12 15.33 16.16 7.19
N THR A 13 14.48 16.84 7.97
CA THR A 13 14.53 18.30 8.13
C THR A 13 15.74 18.80 8.93
N GLN A 14 16.31 17.95 9.78
CA GLN A 14 17.51 18.28 10.57
C GLN A 14 18.80 18.23 9.72
N LEU A 15 18.78 17.54 8.57
CA LEU A 15 19.90 17.47 7.63
C LEU A 15 20.01 18.77 6.80
N ASN A 16 20.59 19.81 7.40
CA ASN A 16 20.73 21.14 6.80
C ASN A 16 22.10 21.39 6.15
N ALA A 17 23.10 20.54 6.41
CA ALA A 17 24.41 20.68 5.81
C ALA A 17 24.42 20.26 4.33
N THR A 18 25.29 20.90 3.54
CA THR A 18 25.47 20.58 2.11
C THR A 18 26.01 19.16 1.92
N GLU A 19 26.81 18.66 2.86
CA GLU A 19 27.40 17.32 2.84
C GLU A 19 26.33 16.22 3.01
N ASP A 20 25.24 16.53 3.70
CA ASP A 20 24.12 15.61 3.95
C ASP A 20 23.12 15.55 2.79
N ALA A 21 23.31 16.33 1.71
CA ALA A 21 22.33 16.45 0.63
C ALA A 21 21.93 15.11 0.00
N LYS A 22 22.89 14.17 -0.14
CA LYS A 22 22.63 12.81 -0.65
C LYS A 22 21.74 12.00 0.29
N LEU A 23 22.02 12.06 1.60
CA LEU A 23 21.25 11.34 2.62
C LEU A 23 19.84 11.92 2.72
N ARG A 24 19.71 13.25 2.73
CA ARG A 24 18.43 13.96 2.73
C ARG A 24 17.55 13.54 1.56
N ALA A 25 18.12 13.47 0.35
CA ALA A 25 17.41 13.03 -0.85
C ALA A 25 17.02 11.54 -0.80
N ALA A 26 17.89 10.68 -0.25
CA ALA A 26 17.59 9.26 -0.08
C ALA A 26 16.42 9.04 0.90
N ILE A 27 16.40 9.76 2.02
CA ILE A 27 15.33 9.68 3.02
C ILE A 27 14.01 10.21 2.44
N GLU A 28 14.05 11.33 1.71
CA GLU A 28 12.87 11.86 1.02
C GLU A 28 12.27 10.82 0.05
N ARG A 29 13.12 10.12 -0.70
CA ARG A 29 12.65 9.04 -1.60
C ARG A 29 11.98 7.91 -0.83
N VAL A 30 12.52 7.50 0.32
CA VAL A 30 11.91 6.47 1.18
C VAL A 30 10.53 6.93 1.67
N ILE A 31 10.42 8.16 2.17
CA ILE A 31 9.15 8.75 2.62
C ILE A 31 8.13 8.76 1.48
N ARG A 32 8.52 9.23 0.29
CA ARG A 32 7.64 9.27 -0.89
C ARG A 32 7.14 7.90 -1.30
N ILE A 33 8.02 6.89 -1.38
CA ILE A 33 7.65 5.52 -1.72
C ILE A 33 6.68 4.96 -0.68
N PHE A 34 6.95 5.16 0.60
CA PHE A 34 6.08 4.67 1.67
C PHE A 34 4.69 5.32 1.62
N LYS A 35 4.62 6.65 1.46
CA LYS A 35 3.35 7.39 1.30
C LYS A 35 2.55 6.89 0.10
N SER A 36 3.21 6.67 -1.04
CA SER A 36 2.55 6.13 -2.23
C SER A 36 1.99 4.72 -2.01
N LYS A 37 2.77 3.82 -1.39
CA LYS A 37 2.30 2.47 -1.04
C LYS A 37 1.12 2.50 -0.07
N LEU A 38 1.17 3.37 0.94
CA LEU A 38 0.08 3.57 1.89
C LEU A 38 -1.18 4.07 1.17
N PHE A 39 -1.03 5.08 0.31
CA PHE A 39 -2.15 5.62 -0.46
C PHE A 39 -2.79 4.55 -1.35
N ASN A 40 -1.97 3.78 -2.08
CA ASN A 40 -2.49 2.69 -2.91
C ASN A 40 -3.24 1.63 -2.10
N ALA A 41 -2.73 1.26 -0.91
CA ALA A 41 -3.42 0.33 -0.02
C ALA A 41 -4.77 0.89 0.47
N LEU A 42 -4.84 2.19 0.74
CA LEU A 42 -6.10 2.86 1.12
C LEU A 42 -7.09 2.89 -0.05
N VAL A 43 -6.62 3.17 -1.26
CA VAL A 43 -7.46 3.13 -2.47
C VAL A 43 -8.01 1.73 -2.70
N GLU A 44 -7.19 0.69 -2.53
CA GLU A 44 -7.62 -0.70 -2.69
C GLU A 44 -8.71 -1.09 -1.66
N ILE A 45 -8.59 -0.63 -0.41
CA ILE A 45 -9.62 -0.80 0.62
C ILE A 45 -10.91 -0.06 0.22
N GLN A 46 -10.79 1.18 -0.25
CA GLN A 46 -11.93 1.98 -0.66
C GLN A 46 -12.66 1.35 -1.86
N GLU A 47 -11.93 0.94 -2.88
CA GLU A 47 -12.48 0.26 -4.06
C GLU A 47 -13.23 -1.02 -3.65
N PHE A 48 -12.64 -1.85 -2.79
CA PHE A 48 -13.31 -3.04 -2.26
C PHE A 48 -14.61 -2.68 -1.52
N TYR A 49 -14.58 -1.66 -0.67
CA TYR A 49 -15.76 -1.21 0.06
C TYR A 49 -16.88 -0.77 -0.89
N GLU A 50 -16.55 0.00 -1.93
CA GLU A 50 -17.51 0.52 -2.91
C GLU A 50 -18.06 -0.58 -3.83
N VAL A 51 -17.18 -1.43 -4.38
CA VAL A 51 -17.55 -2.43 -5.40
C VAL A 51 -18.15 -3.70 -4.80
N THR A 52 -17.76 -4.08 -3.58
CA THR A 52 -18.26 -5.30 -2.94
C THR A 52 -19.27 -4.99 -1.84
N LEU A 53 -18.90 -4.16 -0.87
CA LEU A 53 -19.72 -4.01 0.34
C LEU A 53 -20.93 -3.10 0.14
N LEU A 54 -20.79 -2.03 -0.64
CA LEU A 54 -21.89 -1.11 -0.96
C LEU A 54 -22.79 -1.56 -2.11
N ASP A 55 -22.42 -2.61 -2.87
CA ASP A 55 -23.26 -3.11 -3.95
C ASP A 55 -24.53 -3.78 -3.39
N GLU A 56 -25.69 -3.15 -3.60
CA GLU A 56 -26.99 -3.64 -3.14
C GLU A 56 -27.48 -4.86 -3.94
N ASN A 57 -26.91 -5.12 -5.12
CA ASN A 57 -27.27 -6.28 -5.95
C ASN A 57 -26.55 -7.56 -5.52
N LYS A 58 -25.53 -7.46 -4.65
CA LYS A 58 -24.79 -8.61 -4.13
C LYS A 58 -25.47 -9.16 -2.88
N SER A 59 -25.68 -10.48 -2.84
CA SER A 59 -26.14 -11.15 -1.63
C SER A 59 -25.06 -11.09 -0.54
N LEU A 60 -25.48 -11.25 0.72
CA LEU A 60 -24.54 -11.30 1.84
C LEU A 60 -23.51 -12.43 1.69
N GLU A 61 -23.91 -13.57 1.12
CA GLU A 61 -23.03 -14.70 0.84
C GLU A 61 -21.97 -14.34 -0.22
N GLN A 62 -22.36 -13.67 -1.31
CA GLN A 62 -21.41 -13.19 -2.32
C GLN A 62 -20.42 -12.19 -1.72
N LYS A 63 -20.89 -11.24 -0.91
CA LYS A 63 -20.04 -10.29 -0.19
C LYS A 63 -19.04 -11.01 0.71
N ALA A 64 -19.46 -12.03 1.45
CA ALA A 64 -18.59 -12.80 2.33
C ALA A 64 -17.51 -13.56 1.54
N MET A 65 -17.88 -14.21 0.43
CA MET A 65 -16.93 -14.92 -0.44
C MET A 65 -15.89 -13.97 -1.06
N GLU A 66 -16.33 -12.82 -1.58
CA GLU A 66 -15.42 -11.81 -2.14
C GLU A 66 -14.49 -11.21 -1.08
N THR A 67 -15.02 -10.95 0.12
CA THR A 67 -14.24 -10.46 1.27
C THR A 67 -13.14 -11.45 1.63
N GLN A 68 -13.46 -12.76 1.68
CA GLN A 68 -12.47 -13.79 1.98
C GLN A 68 -11.36 -13.82 0.92
N ARG A 69 -11.71 -13.73 -0.37
CA ARG A 69 -10.71 -13.69 -1.45
C ARG A 69 -9.78 -12.49 -1.38
N VAL A 70 -10.31 -11.32 -0.99
CA VAL A 70 -9.50 -10.11 -0.79
C VAL A 70 -8.56 -10.29 0.40
N ALA A 71 -9.05 -10.88 1.50
CA ALA A 71 -8.23 -11.18 2.67
C ALA A 71 -7.09 -12.16 2.35
N ASP A 72 -7.39 -13.23 1.61
CA ASP A 72 -6.38 -14.22 1.17
C ASP A 72 -5.32 -13.54 0.28
N ARG A 73 -5.75 -12.71 -0.69
CA ARG A 73 -4.84 -11.94 -1.56
C ARG A 73 -3.90 -11.04 -0.76
N TRP A 74 -4.40 -10.36 0.27
CA TRP A 74 -3.57 -9.47 1.10
C TRP A 74 -2.64 -10.24 2.03
N ALA A 75 -3.05 -11.42 2.50
CA ALA A 75 -2.23 -12.28 3.36
C ALA A 75 -1.02 -12.85 2.59
N ASP A 76 -1.19 -13.19 1.32
CA ASP A 76 -0.10 -13.67 0.45
C ASP A 76 0.88 -12.56 0.02
N GLY A 77 0.59 -11.29 0.36
CA GLY A 77 1.32 -10.11 -0.09
C GLY A 77 0.98 -9.75 -1.55
N PRO A 78 1.48 -8.61 -2.08
CA PRO A 78 1.30 -8.26 -3.48
C PRO A 78 1.94 -9.35 -4.32
N GLN A 79 1.11 -10.25 -4.85
CA GLN A 79 1.53 -11.32 -5.74
C GLN A 79 2.33 -10.70 -6.88
N SER A 80 3.58 -11.13 -6.99
CA SER A 80 4.40 -10.96 -8.19
C SER A 80 3.50 -11.20 -9.40
N ALA A 81 3.20 -10.14 -10.15
CA ALA A 81 2.35 -10.16 -11.34
C ALA A 81 3.05 -10.86 -12.53
N ASN A 82 3.71 -11.98 -12.28
CA ASN A 82 4.16 -12.92 -13.29
C ASN A 82 3.31 -14.17 -13.14
N GLY A 83 2.23 -14.22 -13.92
CA GLY A 83 1.39 -15.39 -14.08
C GLY A 83 2.16 -16.63 -14.60
N PRO A 84 1.50 -17.78 -14.66
CA PRO A 84 2.14 -19.05 -14.97
C PRO A 84 2.57 -19.08 -16.43
N THR A 85 3.87 -19.14 -16.70
CA THR A 85 4.36 -19.58 -18.01
C THR A 85 4.13 -21.09 -18.10
N ARG A 86 2.97 -21.47 -18.64
CA ARG A 86 2.76 -22.79 -19.21
C ARG A 86 3.63 -22.93 -20.46
N GLN A 87 4.59 -23.86 -20.44
CA GLN A 87 5.28 -24.58 -21.54
C GLN A 87 6.55 -25.19 -20.91
N GLN A 88 6.86 -26.49 -20.93
CA GLN A 88 6.44 -27.65 -21.74
C GLN A 88 6.35 -28.89 -20.84
#